data_AF-A0AAE3GVM5-F1
#
_entry.id   AF-A0AAE3GVM5-F1
#
_cell.length_a   1.000
_cell.length_b   1.000
_cell.length_c   1.000
_cell.angle_alpha   90.00
_cell.angle_beta   90.00
_cell.angle_gamma   90.00
#
_symmetry.space_group_name_H-M   'P 1'
#
loop_
_entity.id
_entity.type
_entity.pdbx_description
1 polymer ?
#
loop_
_entity_poly.entity_id
_entity_poly.type
_entity_poly.pdbx_seq_one_letter_code
_entity_poly.pdbx_strand_id
1 'polypeptide(L)'
;MATTTTKTLRIITQTPFKDNTAQLKDLTEEAKKKLLYFNPETVLKVFVDPKIQDDHYRFTLAEGQKINGKTSWYVFKDHVKIE
;
A
#
# COMPACT_ATOMS: atom_id res chain seq x y z
N MET A 1 -5.27 -25.97 0.15
CA MET A 1 -5.85 -24.65 0.45
C MET A 1 -4.70 -23.74 0.83
N ALA A 2 -4.37 -22.73 0.03
CA ALA A 2 -3.32 -21.79 0.40
C ALA A 2 -3.85 -20.95 1.57
N THR A 3 -3.30 -21.14 2.76
CA THR A 3 -3.57 -20.27 3.90
C THR A 3 -3.00 -18.91 3.58
N THR A 4 -3.83 -18.01 3.07
CA THR A 4 -3.48 -16.60 2.93
C THR A 4 -3.42 -16.04 4.34
N THR A 5 -2.22 -16.01 4.94
CA THR A 5 -2.01 -15.43 6.26
C THR A 5 -2.04 -13.91 6.12
N THR A 6 -2.95 -13.26 6.84
CA THR A 6 -2.93 -11.80 6.94
C THR A 6 -1.67 -11.35 7.67
N LYS A 7 -1.02 -10.32 7.14
CA LYS A 7 0.12 -9.64 7.76
C LYS A 7 -0.30 -8.26 8.24
N THR A 8 0.49 -7.70 9.14
CA THR A 8 0.29 -6.33 9.59
C THR A 8 1.21 -5.41 8.80
N LEU A 9 0.64 -4.48 8.04
CA LEU A 9 1.39 -3.44 7.35
C LEU A 9 1.29 -2.15 8.17
N ARG A 10 2.41 -1.75 8.73
CA ARG A 10 2.55 -0.50 9.47
C ARG A 10 3.21 0.53 8.58
N ILE A 11 2.61 1.71 8.49
CA ILE A 11 3.18 2.85 7.78
C ILE A 11 4.17 3.54 8.73
N ILE A 12 5.41 3.71 8.29
CA ILE A 12 6.48 4.35 9.08
C ILE A 12 6.83 5.74 8.55
N THR A 13 6.37 6.09 7.35
CA THR A 13 6.54 7.41 6.76
C THR A 13 5.28 7.79 6.00
N GLN A 14 4.89 9.07 6.04
CA GLN A 14 3.69 9.52 5.34
C GLN A 14 3.79 9.18 3.85
N THR A 15 2.89 8.34 3.36
CA THR A 15 2.98 7.81 2.01
C THR A 15 1.60 7.69 1.39
N PRO A 16 1.48 7.97 0.08
CA PRO A 16 0.25 7.68 -0.63
C PRO A 16 0.17 6.20 -1.00
N PHE A 17 -1.03 5.65 -0.99
CA PHE A 17 -1.31 4.37 -1.62
C PHE A 17 -1.74 4.59 -3.06
N LYS A 18 -1.26 3.71 -3.95
CA LYS A 18 -1.52 3.79 -5.38
C LYS A 18 -2.15 2.52 -5.90
N ASP A 19 -3.00 2.61 -6.91
CA ASP A 19 -3.53 1.44 -7.59
C ASP A 19 -2.62 0.94 -8.73
N ASN A 20 -1.50 1.63 -8.95
CA ASN A 20 -0.47 1.28 -9.94
C ASN A 20 0.94 1.52 -9.36
N THR A 21 1.97 0.98 -10.02
CA THR A 21 3.38 1.07 -9.61
C THR A 21 4.11 2.32 -10.13
N ALA A 22 3.38 3.27 -10.74
CA ALA A 22 3.94 4.56 -11.15
C ALA A 22 4.61 5.24 -9.95
N GLN A 23 5.88 5.66 -10.09
CA GLN A 23 6.58 6.28 -8.98
C GLN A 23 6.03 7.68 -8.70
N LEU A 24 6.23 8.21 -7.49
CA LEU A 24 5.71 9.55 -7.14
C LEU A 24 6.32 10.63 -8.01
N LYS A 25 7.59 10.44 -8.41
CA LYS A 25 8.33 11.38 -9.27
C LYS A 25 7.74 11.50 -10.68
N ASP A 26 7.05 10.47 -11.16
CA ASP A 26 6.45 10.44 -12.51
C ASP A 26 5.02 11.03 -12.54
N LEU A 27 4.45 11.35 -11.36
CA LEU A 27 3.12 11.95 -11.27
C LEU A 27 3.19 13.47 -11.28
N THR A 28 2.26 14.11 -11.99
CA THR A 28 2.08 15.56 -11.93
C THR A 28 1.67 16.01 -10.52
N GLU A 29 1.97 17.26 -10.17
CA GLU A 29 1.57 17.87 -8.89
C GLU A 29 0.05 17.72 -8.62
N GLU A 30 -0.77 17.87 -9.67
CA GLU A 30 -2.22 17.69 -9.58
C GLU A 30 -2.62 16.23 -9.32
N ALA A 31 -1.95 15.27 -9.95
CA ALA A 31 -2.18 13.85 -9.67
C ALA A 31 -1.75 13.50 -8.24
N LYS A 32 -0.61 14.03 -7.76
CA LYS A 32 -0.15 13.86 -6.38
C LYS A 32 -1.14 14.39 -5.36
N LYS A 33 -1.82 15.51 -5.62
CA LYS A 33 -2.85 16.08 -4.73
C LYS A 33 -4.10 15.22 -4.61
N LYS A 34 -4.40 14.38 -5.61
CA LYS A 34 -5.53 13.45 -5.60
C LYS A 34 -5.20 12.10 -4.95
N LEU A 35 -3.95 11.86 -4.59
CA LEU A 35 -3.55 10.64 -3.91
C LEU A 35 -4.02 10.66 -2.45
N LEU A 36 -4.37 9.47 -1.95
CA LEU A 36 -4.74 9.31 -0.56
C LEU A 36 -3.48 9.03 0.27
N TYR A 37 -3.06 10.02 1.06
CA TYR A 37 -1.92 9.91 1.96
C TYR A 37 -2.34 9.29 3.28
N PHE A 38 -1.53 8.37 3.76
CA PHE A 38 -1.66 7.81 5.08
C PHE A 38 -0.52 8.30 5.96
N ASN A 39 -0.85 8.61 7.20
CA ASN A 39 0.12 9.06 8.18
C ASN A 39 0.97 7.89 8.70
N PRO A 40 2.21 8.16 9.16
CA PRO A 40 2.95 7.19 9.94
C PRO A 40 2.12 6.71 11.14
N GLU A 41 2.43 5.51 11.63
CA GLU A 41 1.70 4.78 12.68
C GLU A 41 0.33 4.24 12.26
N THR A 42 -0.11 4.47 11.01
CA THR A 42 -1.26 3.76 10.46
C THR A 42 -0.94 2.28 10.35
N VAL A 43 -1.80 1.43 10.92
CA VAL A 43 -1.66 -0.02 10.89
C VAL A 43 -2.83 -0.64 10.12
N LEU A 44 -2.53 -1.50 9.15
CA LEU A 44 -3.51 -2.18 8.31
C LEU A 44 -3.28 -3.69 8.31
N LYS A 45 -4.37 -4.47 8.28
CA LYS A 45 -4.29 -5.91 8.03
C LYS A 45 -4.38 -6.16 6.54
N VAL A 46 -3.35 -6.79 5.99
CA VAL A 46 -3.21 -6.94 4.54
C VAL A 46 -2.65 -8.30 4.17
N PHE A 47 -2.99 -8.77 2.99
CA PHE A 47 -2.32 -9.85 2.28
C PHE A 47 -1.24 -9.22 1.41
N VAL A 48 0.02 -9.43 1.75
CA VAL A 48 1.14 -8.93 0.93
C VAL A 48 1.40 -9.92 -0.19
N ASP A 49 1.40 -9.44 -1.43
CA ASP A 49 1.77 -10.26 -2.58
C ASP A 49 3.30 -10.44 -2.58
N PRO A 50 3.81 -11.70 -2.68
CA PRO A 50 5.24 -11.96 -2.69
C PRO A 50 5.93 -11.47 -3.97
N LYS A 51 5.20 -11.13 -5.03
CA LYS A 51 5.78 -10.49 -6.23
C LYS A 51 6.13 -9.05 -5.92
N ILE A 52 7.31 -8.91 -5.37
CA ILE A 52 8.04 -7.68 -5.19
C ILE A 52 8.32 -7.09 -6.59
N GLN A 53 7.64 -5.99 -6.96
CA GLN A 53 8.14 -5.11 -8.01
C GLN A 53 9.17 -4.17 -7.38
N ASP A 54 10.23 -3.83 -8.13
CA ASP A 54 11.53 -3.28 -7.69
C ASP A 54 11.54 -2.53 -6.35
N ASP A 55 10.66 -1.55 -6.13
CA ASP A 55 10.59 -0.76 -4.87
C ASP A 55 9.21 -0.69 -4.19
N HIS A 56 8.24 -1.47 -4.65
CA HIS A 56 6.88 -1.44 -4.11
C HIS A 56 6.43 -2.79 -3.56
N TYR A 57 5.74 -2.77 -2.43
CA TYR A 57 4.87 -3.86 -2.03
C TYR A 57 3.51 -3.69 -2.69
N ARG A 58 3.04 -4.75 -3.33
CA ARG A 58 1.61 -4.90 -3.63
C ARG A 58 0.98 -5.60 -2.43
N PHE A 59 -0.08 -5.02 -1.90
CA PHE A 59 -0.86 -5.65 -0.85
C PHE A 59 -2.35 -5.53 -1.15
N THR A 60 -3.12 -6.45 -0.60
CA THR A 60 -4.58 -6.44 -0.65
C THR A 60 -5.09 -6.36 0.77
N LEU A 61 -5.97 -5.40 1.05
CA LEU A 61 -6.59 -5.26 2.36
C LEU A 61 -7.34 -6.54 2.75
N ALA A 62 -7.38 -6.85 4.05
CA ALA A 62 -8.16 -7.96 4.57
C ALA A 62 -9.66 -7.82 4.24
N GLU A 63 -10.39 -8.94 4.25
CA GLU A 63 -11.83 -8.93 3.92
C GLU A 63 -12.62 -7.90 4.75
N GLY A 64 -13.48 -7.15 4.06
CA GLY A 64 -14.26 -6.05 4.64
C GLY A 64 -13.57 -4.69 4.61
N GLN A 65 -12.26 -4.61 4.41
CA GLN A 65 -11.54 -3.34 4.32
C GLN A 65 -11.43 -2.87 2.86
N LYS A 66 -11.89 -1.65 2.60
CA LYS A 66 -11.76 -0.97 1.30
C LYS A 66 -11.28 0.46 1.54
N ILE A 67 -10.27 0.87 0.78
CA ILE A 67 -9.84 2.26 0.71
C ILE A 67 -10.36 2.76 -0.62
N ASN A 68 -11.12 3.86 -0.65
CA ASN A 68 -11.64 4.46 -1.89
C ASN A 68 -12.26 3.45 -2.90
N GLY A 69 -13.00 2.46 -2.40
CA GLY A 69 -13.63 1.40 -3.22
C GLY A 69 -12.69 0.30 -3.74
N LYS A 70 -11.37 0.41 -3.55
CA LYS A 70 -10.39 -0.61 -3.96
C LYS A 70 -9.82 -1.36 -2.76
N THR A 71 -9.48 -2.62 -2.98
CA THR A 71 -8.88 -3.51 -1.97
C THR A 71 -7.38 -3.70 -2.16
N SER A 72 -6.88 -3.64 -3.40
CA SER A 72 -5.46 -3.81 -3.71
C SER A 72 -4.77 -2.49 -3.97
N TRP A 73 -3.58 -2.34 -3.39
CA TRP A 73 -2.80 -1.11 -3.40
C TRP A 73 -1.30 -1.42 -3.47
N TYR A 74 -0.54 -0.42 -3.91
CA TYR A 74 0.91 -0.39 -3.97
C TYR A 74 1.43 0.69 -3.02
N VAL A 75 2.52 0.35 -2.32
CA VAL A 75 3.23 1.27 -1.43
C VAL A 75 4.73 1.04 -1.53
N PHE A 76 5.52 2.08 -1.36
CA PHE A 76 6.98 1.98 -1.29
C PHE A 76 7.41 1.15 -0.09
N LYS A 77 8.36 0.24 -0.29
CA LYS A 77 8.85 -0.64 0.77
C LYS A 77 9.49 0.16 1.92
N ASP A 78 10.26 1.19 1.61
CA ASP A 78 10.91 2.05 2.61
C ASP A 78 9.93 2.84 3.48
N HIS A 79 8.67 2.97 3.06
CA HIS A 79 7.66 3.73 3.81
C HIS A 79 6.82 2.85 4.74
N VAL A 80 7.00 1.52 4.69
CA VAL A 80 6.19 0.57 5.45
C VAL A 80 7.03 -0.53 6.07
N LYS A 81 6.54 -1.06 7.19
CA LYS A 81 7.08 -2.25 7.85
C LYS A 81 6.00 -3.32 7.86
N ILE A 82 6.33 -4.51 7.39
CA ILE A 82 5.43 -5.66 7.42
C ILE A 82 5.84 -6.54 8.61
N GLU A 83 4.88 -6.80 9.50
CA GLU A 83 5.00 -7.65 10.69
C GLU A 83 4.15 -8.91 10.53
#